data_AF-A0A1H3APR4-F1
#
_entry.id   AF-A0A1H3APR4-F1
#
_cell.length_a   1.000
_cell.length_b   1.000
_cell.length_c   1.000
_cell.angle_alpha   90.00
_cell.angle_beta   90.00
_cell.angle_gamma   90.00
#
_symmetry.space_group_name_H-M   'P 1'
#
loop_
_entity.id
_entity.type
_entity.pdbx_description
1 polymer ?
#
loop_
_entity_poly.entity_id
_entity_poly.type
_entity_poly.pdbx_seq_one_letter_code
_entity_poly.pdbx_strand_id
1 'polypeptide(L)' 'MSREQMPHDAAMVIMEEVGVRIHNTKARQILADNGIQIQGDTAYFTKGWVT' A
#
# COMPACT_ATOMS: atom_id res chain seq x y z
N MET A 1 -7.65 21.65 -8.37
CA MET A 1 -7.87 20.32 -7.76
C MET A 1 -9.07 19.68 -8.43
N SER A 2 -8.87 18.63 -9.22
CA SER A 2 -9.99 17.84 -9.76
C SER A 2 -10.61 17.03 -8.64
N ARG A 3 -11.95 16.95 -8.59
CA ARG A 3 -12.73 16.24 -7.55
C ARG A 3 -12.32 14.77 -7.36
N GLU A 4 -11.70 14.17 -8.37
CA GLU A 4 -11.25 12.77 -8.39
C GLU A 4 -9.93 12.55 -7.63
N GLN A 5 -9.14 13.60 -7.36
CA GLN A 5 -7.88 13.46 -6.62
C GLN A 5 -8.06 13.44 -5.11
N MET A 6 -9.17 13.97 -4.58
CA MET A 6 -9.49 13.91 -3.16
C MET A 6 -9.64 12.46 -2.63
N PRO A 7 -10.44 11.57 -3.26
CA PRO A 7 -10.55 10.19 -2.80
C PRO A 7 -9.25 9.40 -3.01
N HIS A 8 -8.48 9.73 -4.05
CA HIS A 8 -7.17 9.12 -4.28
C HIS A 8 -6.20 9.48 -3.15
N ASP A 9 -6.03 10.77 -2.82
CA ASP A 9 -5.11 11.20 -1.76
C ASP A 9 -5.52 10.64 -0.38
N ALA A 10 -6.82 10.59 -0.09
CA ALA A 10 -7.33 9.96 1.14
C ALA A 10 -7.04 8.45 1.19
N ALA A 11 -7.24 7.72 0.08
CA ALA A 11 -6.90 6.30 0.01
C ALA A 11 -5.40 6.06 0.20
N MET A 12 -4.56 6.94 -0.34
CA MET A 12 -3.10 6.88 -0.20
C MET A 12 -2.65 7.01 1.25
N VAL A 13 -3.19 7.98 1.97
CA VAL A 13 -2.89 8.17 3.41
C VAL A 13 -3.27 6.93 4.22
N ILE A 14 -4.44 6.34 3.94
CA ILE A 14 -4.90 5.13 4.63
C ILE A 14 -3.97 3.94 4.32
N MET A 15 -3.55 3.77 3.06
CA MET A 15 -2.66 2.67 2.68
C MET A 15 -1.24 2.81 3.27
N GLU A 16 -0.81 4.04 3.55
CA GLU A 16 0.47 4.33 4.21
C GLU A 16 0.41 4.11 5.72
N GLU A 17 -0.65 4.60 6.39
CA GLU A 17 -0.75 4.53 7.86
C GLU A 17 -1.29 3.18 8.38
N VAL A 18 -2.27 2.60 7.69
CA VAL A 18 -2.95 1.37 8.12
C VAL A 18 -2.34 0.14 7.47
N GLY A 19 -1.93 0.26 6.21
CA GLY A 19 -1.46 -0.86 5.40
C GLY A 19 -2.59 -1.80 4.95
N VAL A 20 -2.25 -2.78 4.12
CA VAL A 20 -3.18 -3.76 3.55
C VAL A 20 -2.75 -5.16 3.95
N ARG A 21 -3.68 -5.93 4.55
CA ARG A 21 -3.42 -7.33 4.90
C ARG A 21 -3.48 -8.22 3.66
N ILE A 22 -2.36 -8.85 3.33
CA ILE A 22 -2.22 -9.77 2.20
C ILE A 22 -2.13 -11.20 2.74
N HIS A 23 -3.20 -11.97 2.53
CA HIS A 23 -3.25 -13.38 2.92
C HIS A 23 -2.40 -14.30 2.05
N ASN A 24 -2.13 -13.90 0.82
CA ASN A 24 -1.33 -14.69 -0.11
C ASN A 24 0.16 -14.51 0.20
N THR A 25 0.79 -15.58 0.69
CA THR A 25 2.21 -15.62 1.04
C THR A 25 3.13 -15.28 -0.14
N LYS A 26 2.82 -15.74 -1.35
CA LYS A 26 3.59 -15.43 -2.56
C LYS A 26 3.52 -13.94 -2.89
N ALA A 27 2.33 -13.34 -2.74
CA ALA A 27 2.16 -11.91 -2.97
C ALA A 27 2.97 -11.08 -1.97
N ARG A 28 2.98 -11.44 -0.68
CA ARG A 28 3.83 -10.77 0.32
C ARG A 28 5.30 -10.83 -0.02
N GLN A 29 5.76 -11.98 -0.49
CA GLN A 29 7.17 -12.17 -0.82
C GLN A 29 7.58 -11.34 -2.03
N ILE A 30 6.72 -11.28 -3.06
CA ILE A 30 6.94 -10.38 -4.21
C ILE A 30 6.98 -8.92 -3.74
N LEU A 31 6.04 -8.50 -2.90
CA LEU A 31 6.00 -7.12 -2.39
C LEU A 31 7.26 -6.78 -1.57
N ALA A 32 7.70 -7.68 -0.70
CA ALA A 32 8.93 -7.52 0.08
C ALA A 32 10.18 -7.44 -0.81
N ASP A 33 10.26 -8.28 -1.85
CA ASP A 33 11.37 -8.29 -2.82
C ASP A 33 11.44 -6.99 -3.63
N ASN A 34 10.28 -6.38 -3.89
CA ASN A 34 10.16 -5.07 -4.51
C ASN A 34 10.44 -3.90 -3.54
N GLY A 35 10.77 -4.17 -2.28
CA GLY A 35 11.13 -3.14 -1.30
C GLY A 35 9.94 -2.53 -0.56
N ILE A 36 8.75 -3.13 -0.63
CA ILE A 36 7.59 -2.72 0.16
C ILE A 36 7.74 -3.25 1.59
N GLN A 37 7.48 -2.39 2.57
CA GLN A 37 7.56 -2.77 3.97
C GLN A 37 6.43 -3.73 4.35
N ILE A 38 6.80 -4.93 4.78
CA ILE A 38 5.86 -5.94 5.29
C ILE A 38 6.05 -6.12 6.79
N GLN A 39 4.98 -5.98 7.56
CA GLN A 39 4.93 -6.39 8.97
C GLN A 39 3.93 -7.52 9.14
N GLY A 40 4.42 -8.74 9.39
CA GLY A 40 3.60 -9.94 9.47
C GLY A 40 2.86 -10.22 8.16
N ASP A 41 1.53 -10.07 8.17
CA ASP A 41 0.68 -10.26 7.00
C ASP A 41 0.29 -8.93 6.32
N THR A 42 0.75 -7.79 6.84
CA THR A 42 0.34 -6.45 6.39
C THR A 42 1.44 -5.76 5.59
N ALA A 43 1.09 -5.27 4.41
CA ALA A 43 1.95 -4.50 3.52
C ALA A 43 1.64 -3.00 3.64
N TYR A 44 2.66 -2.16 3.77
CA TYR A 44 2.53 -0.71 3.88
C TYR A 44 3.02 -0.04 2.59
N PHE A 45 2.14 0.71 1.93
CA PHE A 45 2.43 1.31 0.63
C PHE A 45 2.63 2.81 0.80
N THR A 46 3.78 3.32 0.34
CA THR A 46 4.05 4.77 0.32
C THR A 46 3.63 5.39 -1.00
N LYS A 47 3.53 6.73 -1.04
CA LYS A 47 2.98 7.48 -2.18
C LYS A 47 3.61 7.20 -3.56
N GLY A 48 4.82 6.63 -3.61
CA GLY A 48 5.51 6.27 -4.85
C GLY A 48 5.04 4.97 -5.52
N TRP A 49 4.22 4.15 -4.86
CA TRP A 49 3.84 2.82 -5.35
C TRP A 49 2.48 2.74 -6.03
N VAL A 50 1.64 3.75 -5.80
CA VAL A 50 0.28 3.79 -6.31
C VAL A 50 0.17 5.08 -7.12
N THR A 51 0.38 4.95 -8.42
CA THR A 51 0.30 6.05 -9.40
C THR A 51 -0.92 5.89 -10.27
#